data_AF-A0A1J5PU61-F1
#
_entry.id   AF-A0A1J5PU61-F1
#
_cell.length_a   1.000
_cell.length_b   1.000
_cell.length_c   1.000
_cell.angle_alpha   90.00
_cell.angle_beta   90.00
_cell.angle_gamma   90.00
#
_symmetry.space_group_name_H-M   'P 1'
#
loop_
_entity.id
_entity.type
_entity.pdbx_description
1 polymer ?
#
loop_
_entity_poly.entity_id
_entity_poly.type
_entity_poly.pdbx_seq_one_letter_code
_entity_poly.pdbx_strand_id
1 'polypeptide(L)'
;MLGAATVAALVVSLAGAWGMAEVLGWKHSLNDAPRRAKGFDGLAVTATLAGALLVLLTPNLVALSLDVEVMNAGLLPVVLGFLLLLERQALPAGFRMRGVRRYGTYALTGLVIALVLATAYQALVLHL
;
A
#
# COMPACT_ATOMS: atom_id res chain seq x y z
N MET A 1 -8.53 19.42 5.61
CA MET A 1 -7.73 18.24 6.04
C MET A 1 -8.59 17.07 6.55
N LEU A 2 -9.66 17.31 7.31
CA LEU A 2 -10.54 16.22 7.80
C LEU A 2 -11.07 15.29 6.68
N GLY A 3 -11.41 15.82 5.50
CA GLY A 3 -11.82 14.99 4.35
C GLY A 3 -10.74 14.03 3.84
N ALA A 4 -9.49 14.48 3.74
CA ALA A 4 -8.39 13.61 3.30
C ALA A 4 -8.07 12.53 4.34
N ALA A 5 -8.07 12.90 5.63
CA ALA A 5 -7.83 11.96 6.73
C ALA A 5 -8.92 10.88 6.83
N THR A 6 -10.19 11.24 6.63
CA THR A 6 -11.30 10.28 6.64
C THR A 6 -11.24 9.32 5.46
N VAL A 7 -10.94 9.80 4.24
CA VAL A 7 -10.74 8.93 3.08
C VAL A 7 -9.55 7.99 3.29
N ALA A 8 -8.42 8.50 3.81
CA ALA A 8 -7.26 7.68 4.12
C ALA A 8 -7.58 6.58 5.14
N ALA A 9 -8.27 6.93 6.23
CA ALA A 9 -8.70 5.97 7.25
C ALA A 9 -9.60 4.87 6.67
N LEU A 10 -10.54 5.23 5.78
CA LEU A 10 -11.41 4.28 5.11
C LEU A 10 -10.63 3.35 4.16
N VAL A 11 -9.83 3.92 3.26
CA VAL A 11 -9.08 3.16 2.24
C VAL A 11 -8.09 2.21 2.90
N VAL A 12 -7.32 2.68 3.90
CA VAL A 12 -6.30 1.86 4.55
C VAL A 12 -6.92 0.73 5.37
N SER A 13 -8.03 1.00 6.06
CA SER A 13 -8.70 0.00 6.89
C SER A 13 -9.37 -1.09 6.05
N LEU A 14 -9.99 -0.70 4.94
CA LEU A 14 -10.61 -1.64 4.00
C LEU A 14 -9.56 -2.47 3.25
N ALA A 15 -8.50 -1.83 2.74
CA ALA A 15 -7.42 -2.53 2.04
C ALA A 15 -6.66 -3.50 2.97
N GLY A 16 -6.38 -3.06 4.21
CA GLY A 16 -5.74 -3.89 5.23
C GLY A 16 -6.60 -5.09 5.64
N ALA A 17 -7.88 -4.86 5.93
CA ALA A 17 -8.81 -5.93 6.27
C ALA A 17 -8.96 -6.94 5.12
N TRP A 18 -9.01 -6.46 3.87
CA TRP A 18 -9.12 -7.31 2.69
C TRP A 18 -7.86 -8.15 2.46
N GLY A 19 -6.67 -7.54 2.53
CA GLY A 19 -5.41 -8.27 2.40
C GLY A 19 -5.22 -9.32 3.49
N MET A 20 -5.56 -8.99 4.74
CA MET A 20 -5.41 -9.91 5.87
C MET A 20 -6.42 -11.05 5.80
N ALA A 21 -7.66 -10.78 5.42
CA ALA A 21 -8.66 -11.81 5.30
C ALA A 21 -8.33 -12.77 4.13
N GLU A 22 -7.69 -12.30 3.03
CA GLU A 22 -7.24 -13.14 1.88
C GLU A 22 -6.19 -14.16 2.33
N VAL A 23 -5.21 -13.71 3.14
CA VAL A 23 -4.20 -14.59 3.74
C VAL A 23 -4.81 -15.61 4.72
N LEU A 24 -5.86 -15.23 5.44
CA LEU A 24 -6.55 -16.09 6.40
C LEU A 24 -7.56 -17.06 5.73
N GLY A 25 -7.74 -16.99 4.41
CA GLY A 25 -8.68 -17.83 3.68
C GLY A 25 -10.15 -17.59 4.07
N TRP A 26 -10.45 -16.44 4.68
CA TRP A 26 -11.81 -16.05 5.02
C TRP A 26 -12.56 -15.67 3.74
N LYS A 27 -13.87 -15.94 3.66
CA LYS A 27 -14.64 -15.64 2.44
C LYS A 27 -14.71 -14.13 2.20
N HIS A 28 -14.02 -13.64 1.16
CA HIS A 28 -14.20 -12.29 0.60
C HIS A 28 -15.40 -12.28 -0.33
N SER A 29 -16.49 -11.69 0.13
CA SER A 29 -17.56 -11.30 -0.76
C SER A 29 -18.05 -9.92 -0.34
N LEU A 30 -17.73 -8.91 -1.15
CA LEU A 30 -18.35 -7.58 -1.08
C LEU A 30 -19.88 -7.63 -1.33
N ASN A 31 -20.39 -8.77 -1.81
CA ASN A 31 -21.81 -9.02 -2.05
C ASN A 31 -22.51 -9.73 -0.89
N ASP A 32 -21.77 -10.06 0.19
CA ASP A 32 -22.38 -10.54 1.44
C ASP A 32 -22.59 -9.36 2.40
N ALA A 33 -23.75 -9.36 3.05
CA ALA A 33 -24.19 -8.27 3.89
C ALA A 33 -23.15 -7.90 4.98
N PRO A 34 -22.98 -6.59 5.29
CA PRO A 34 -22.07 -6.05 6.32
C PRO A 34 -22.41 -6.51 7.76
N ARG A 35 -23.31 -7.48 7.92
CA ARG A 35 -23.74 -8.07 9.19
C ARG A 35 -23.21 -9.49 9.42
N ARG A 36 -22.48 -10.09 8.46
CA ARG A 36 -22.07 -11.51 8.56
C ARG A 36 -20.56 -11.74 8.67
N ALA A 37 -19.72 -10.73 8.49
CA ALA A 37 -18.27 -10.83 8.57
C ALA A 37 -17.70 -10.08 9.80
N LYS A 38 -18.06 -10.50 11.02
CA LYS A 38 -17.55 -9.91 12.27
C LYS A 38 -16.02 -9.83 12.35
N GLY A 39 -15.30 -10.71 11.65
CA GLY A 39 -13.84 -10.68 11.55
C GLY A 39 -13.30 -9.57 10.64
N PHE A 40 -13.96 -9.26 9.53
CA PHE A 40 -13.52 -8.24 8.57
C PHE A 40 -13.69 -6.83 9.16
N ASP A 41 -14.87 -6.54 9.71
CA ASP A 41 -15.13 -5.25 10.36
C ASP A 41 -14.30 -5.12 11.65
N GLY A 42 -14.07 -6.22 12.37
CA GLY A 42 -13.19 -6.26 13.52
C GLY A 42 -11.75 -5.89 13.17
N LEU A 43 -11.20 -6.39 12.06
CA LEU A 43 -9.85 -6.04 11.59
C LEU A 43 -9.73 -4.55 11.20
N ALA A 44 -10.72 -4.00 10.50
CA ALA A 44 -10.73 -2.59 10.14
C ALA A 44 -10.80 -1.67 11.38
N VAL A 45 -11.67 -1.99 12.33
CA VAL A 45 -11.81 -1.22 13.59
C VAL A 45 -10.56 -1.36 14.45
N THR A 46 -10.01 -2.56 14.62
CA THR A 46 -8.79 -2.76 15.41
C THR A 46 -7.58 -2.07 14.78
N ALA A 47 -7.43 -2.11 13.45
CA ALA A 47 -6.37 -1.38 12.75
C ALA A 47 -6.51 0.14 12.93
N THR A 48 -7.73 0.67 12.83
CA THR A 48 -7.99 2.11 13.05
C THR A 48 -7.69 2.52 14.50
N LEU A 49 -8.13 1.72 15.48
CA LEU A 49 -7.87 1.97 16.89
C LEU A 49 -6.38 1.88 17.23
N ALA A 50 -5.67 0.91 16.64
CA ALA A 50 -4.22 0.79 16.79
C ALA A 50 -3.50 2.03 16.23
N GLY A 51 -3.90 2.51 15.05
CA GLY A 51 -3.38 3.76 14.48
C GLY A 51 -3.66 4.97 15.36
N ALA A 52 -4.88 5.10 15.89
CA ALA A 52 -5.24 6.18 16.81
C ALA A 52 -4.43 6.15 18.11
N LEU A 53 -4.21 4.95 18.68
CA LEU A 53 -3.41 4.77 19.89
C LEU A 53 -1.93 5.10 19.65
N LEU A 54 -1.38 4.66 18.51
CA LEU A 54 0.00 4.94 18.11
C LEU A 54 0.24 6.46 18.01
N VAL A 55 -0.67 7.18 17.38
CA VAL A 55 -0.64 8.66 17.29
C VAL A 55 -0.71 9.31 18.68
N LEU A 56 -1.53 8.79 19.60
CA LEU A 56 -1.64 9.32 20.97
C LEU A 56 -0.37 9.12 21.81
N LEU A 57 0.31 7.98 21.62
CA LEU A 57 1.50 7.61 22.40
C LEU A 57 2.78 8.26 21.87
N THR A 58 2.77 8.74 20.62
CA THR A 58 3.98 9.24 19.97
C THR A 58 4.18 10.74 20.25
N PRO A 59 5.30 11.14 20.87
CA PRO A 59 5.56 12.54 21.19
C PRO A 59 5.92 13.37 19.95
N ASN A 60 6.46 12.75 18.89
CA ASN A 60 6.86 13.43 17.66
C ASN A 60 6.07 12.92 16.44
N LEU A 61 4.97 13.61 16.14
CA LEU A 61 4.10 13.31 15.00
C LEU A 61 4.80 13.51 13.64
N VAL A 62 5.79 14.41 13.56
CA VAL A 62 6.54 14.68 12.33
C VAL A 62 7.43 13.50 12.00
N ALA A 63 8.19 12.99 12.98
CA ALA A 63 9.02 11.81 12.79
C ALA A 63 8.16 10.60 12.38
N LEU A 64 7.02 10.38 13.05
CA LEU A 64 6.09 9.32 12.70
C LEU A 64 5.57 9.43 11.26
N SER A 65 5.25 10.65 10.81
CA SER A 65 4.76 10.88 9.45
C SER A 65 5.84 10.58 8.41
N LEU A 66 7.08 11.00 8.67
CA LEU A 66 8.23 10.68 7.84
C LEU A 66 8.48 9.17 7.78
N ASP A 67 8.40 8.47 8.90
CA ASP A 67 8.61 7.02 8.95
C ASP A 67 7.56 6.28 8.11
N VAL A 68 6.29 6.70 8.17
CA VAL A 68 5.21 6.13 7.34
C VAL A 68 5.42 6.42 5.86
N GLU A 69 5.86 7.63 5.50
CA GLU A 69 6.18 7.99 4.12
C GLU A 69 7.35 7.18 3.57
N VAL A 70 8.42 7.00 4.35
CA VAL A 70 9.59 6.18 3.99
C VAL A 70 9.17 4.72 3.82
N MET A 71 8.37 4.18 4.72
CA MET A 71 7.82 2.83 4.59
C MET A 71 6.99 2.70 3.30
N ASN A 72 6.08 3.64 3.03
CA ASN A 72 5.27 3.63 1.82
C ASN A 72 6.13 3.73 0.55
N ALA A 73 7.14 4.60 0.54
CA ALA A 73 8.08 4.74 -0.58
C ALA A 73 8.86 3.44 -0.83
N GLY A 74 9.25 2.72 0.22
CA GLY A 74 9.89 1.40 0.12
C GLY A 74 8.96 0.30 -0.40
N LEU A 75 7.66 0.37 -0.10
CA LEU A 75 6.66 -0.58 -0.58
C LEU A 75 6.33 -0.39 -2.07
N LEU A 76 6.45 0.82 -2.62
CA LEU A 76 6.15 1.12 -4.03
C LEU A 76 6.92 0.22 -5.02
N PRO A 77 8.26 0.08 -4.96
CA PRO A 77 9.00 -0.85 -5.80
C PRO A 77 8.46 -2.29 -5.78
N VAL A 78 8.08 -2.78 -4.61
CA VAL A 78 7.57 -4.14 -4.41
C VAL A 78 6.24 -4.30 -5.14
N VAL A 79 5.28 -3.41 -4.87
CA VAL A 79 3.95 -3.45 -5.49
C VAL A 79 4.04 -3.27 -7.01
N LEU A 80 4.80 -2.29 -7.49
CA LEU A 80 4.97 -2.04 -8.92
C LEU A 80 5.65 -3.21 -9.62
N GLY A 81 6.67 -3.80 -9.00
CA GLY A 81 7.35 -5.01 -9.51
C GLY A 81 6.39 -6.17 -9.70
N PHE A 82 5.54 -6.45 -8.70
CA PHE A 82 4.52 -7.50 -8.80
C PHE A 82 3.48 -7.20 -9.87
N LEU A 83 2.99 -5.96 -9.96
CA LEU A 83 2.01 -5.58 -10.99
C LEU A 83 2.57 -5.73 -12.40
N LEU A 84 3.84 -5.35 -12.63
CA LEU A 84 4.51 -5.54 -13.91
C LEU A 84 4.76 -7.01 -14.23
N LEU A 85 5.05 -7.84 -13.22
CA LEU A 85 5.20 -9.28 -13.40
C LEU A 85 3.87 -9.94 -13.77
N LEU A 86 2.78 -9.58 -13.07
CA LEU A 86 1.42 -10.04 -13.36
C LEU A 86 0.96 -9.60 -14.76
N GLU A 87 1.27 -8.37 -15.16
CA GLU A 87 1.00 -7.87 -16.52
C GLU A 87 1.69 -8.72 -17.60
N ARG A 88 2.88 -9.28 -17.30
CA ARG A 88 3.60 -10.14 -18.24
C ARG A 88 3.13 -11.59 -18.26
N GLN A 89 2.75 -12.14 -17.10
CA GLN A 89 2.52 -13.57 -16.93
C GLN A 89 1.03 -13.96 -16.90
N ALA A 90 0.18 -13.14 -16.29
CA ALA A 90 -1.22 -13.48 -16.03
C ALA A 90 -2.21 -12.87 -17.04
N LEU A 91 -1.83 -11.80 -17.75
CA LEU A 91 -2.76 -11.06 -18.61
C LEU A 91 -2.86 -11.66 -20.04
N PRO A 92 -4.08 -11.97 -20.53
CA PRO A 92 -4.31 -12.41 -21.91
C PRO A 92 -3.81 -11.37 -22.93
N ALA A 93 -3.30 -11.84 -24.08
CA ALA A 93 -2.64 -11.01 -25.10
C ALA A 93 -3.44 -9.80 -25.63
N GLY A 94 -4.75 -9.76 -25.41
CA GLY A 94 -5.64 -8.65 -25.76
C GLY A 94 -5.62 -7.46 -24.79
N PHE A 95 -5.31 -7.67 -23.50
CA PHE A 95 -5.34 -6.62 -22.46
C PHE A 95 -3.95 -6.13 -22.03
N ARG A 96 -2.88 -6.73 -22.58
CA ARG A 96 -1.49 -6.33 -22.28
C ARG A 96 -1.24 -4.88 -22.69
N MET A 97 -0.38 -4.16 -21.97
CA MET A 97 0.00 -2.81 -22.41
C MET A 97 0.75 -2.91 -23.74
N ARG A 98 0.24 -2.22 -24.77
CA ARG A 98 0.82 -2.20 -26.12
C ARG A 98 1.43 -0.83 -26.44
N GLY A 99 2.51 -0.85 -27.23
CA GLY A 99 3.14 0.35 -27.80
C GLY A 99 3.78 1.29 -26.76
N VAL A 100 3.65 2.60 -27.00
CA VAL A 100 4.29 3.68 -26.23
C VAL A 100 3.94 3.64 -24.74
N ARG A 101 2.72 3.24 -24.38
CA ARG A 101 2.27 3.14 -22.99
C ARG A 101 3.09 2.14 -22.19
N ARG A 102 3.49 1.02 -22.81
CA ARG A 102 4.34 -0.01 -22.18
C ARG A 102 5.72 0.54 -21.84
N TYR A 103 6.35 1.25 -22.78
CA TYR A 103 7.65 1.86 -22.55
C TYR A 103 7.58 2.95 -21.48
N GLY A 104 6.55 3.81 -21.55
CA GLY A 104 6.33 4.84 -20.54
C GLY A 104 6.15 4.29 -19.13
N THR A 105 5.34 3.24 -18.96
CA THR A 105 5.14 2.61 -17.64
C THR A 105 6.41 1.94 -17.11
N TYR A 106 7.20 1.24 -17.94
CA TYR A 106 8.48 0.69 -17.51
C TYR A 106 9.50 1.77 -17.17
N ALA A 107 9.59 2.83 -17.98
CA ALA A 107 10.50 3.94 -17.74
C ALA A 107 10.16 4.68 -16.44
N LEU A 108 8.88 5.00 -16.22
CA LEU A 108 8.41 5.66 -15.00
C LEU A 108 8.62 4.78 -13.77
N THR A 109 8.30 3.48 -13.87
CA THR A 109 8.52 2.54 -12.76
C THR A 109 10.02 2.41 -12.46
N GLY A 110 10.85 2.28 -13.48
CA GLY A 110 12.31 2.25 -13.34
C GLY A 110 12.86 3.52 -12.70
N LEU A 111 12.34 4.69 -13.10
CA LEU A 111 12.71 5.98 -12.50
C LEU A 111 12.33 6.06 -11.02
N VAL A 112 11.09 5.67 -10.66
CA VAL A 112 10.64 5.65 -9.26
C VAL A 112 11.52 4.72 -8.43
N ILE A 113 11.81 3.51 -8.91
CA ILE A 113 12.68 2.55 -8.22
C ILE A 113 14.11 3.11 -8.08
N ALA A 114 14.65 3.72 -9.13
CA ALA A 114 15.98 4.33 -9.09
C ALA A 114 16.05 5.48 -8.08
N LEU A 115 15.03 6.32 -8.01
CA LEU A 115 14.96 7.41 -7.03
C LEU A 115 14.90 6.88 -5.60
N VAL A 116 14.09 5.85 -5.33
CA VAL A 116 14.01 5.21 -4.01
C VAL A 116 15.34 4.57 -3.62
N LEU A 117 16.02 3.89 -4.54
CA LEU A 117 17.34 3.31 -4.29
C LEU A 117 18.42 4.37 -4.07
N ALA A 118 18.38 5.47 -4.83
CA ALA A 118 19.33 6.57 -4.68
C ALA A 118 19.19 7.25 -3.32
N THR A 119 17.97 7.56 -2.88
CA THR A 119 17.74 8.17 -1.56
C THR A 119 18.08 7.21 -0.43
N ALA A 120 17.78 5.91 -0.55
CA ALA A 120 18.17 4.89 0.42
C ALA A 120 19.71 4.74 0.51
N TYR A 121 20.40 4.75 -0.64
CA TYR A 121 21.86 4.71 -0.67
C TYR A 121 22.48 5.94 -0.02
N GLN A 122 21.95 7.14 -0.32
CA GLN A 122 22.41 8.38 0.31
C GLN A 122 22.20 8.35 1.83
N ALA A 123 21.05 7.87 2.30
CA ALA A 123 20.79 7.74 3.73
C ALA A 123 21.79 6.78 4.40
N LEU A 124 22.13 5.65 3.75
CA LEU A 124 23.07 4.68 4.30
C LEU A 124 24.51 5.20 4.33
N VAL A 125 24.94 5.93 3.29
CA VAL A 125 26.29 6.50 3.18
C VAL A 125 26.50 7.69 4.12
N LEU A 126 25.47 8.49 4.39
CA LEU A 126 25.58 9.64 5.31
C LEU A 126 25.63 9.24 6.80
N HIS A 127 25.23 8.01 7.12
CA HIS A 127 25.20 7.45 8.48
C HIS A 127 26.38 6.49 8.78
N LEU A 128 27.34 6.37 7.87
CA LEU A 128 28.64 5.70 8.02
C LEU A 128 29.78 6.72 8.11
#